data_AF-Q5JEY5-F1
#
_entry.id   AF-Q5JEY5-F1
#
_cell.length_a   1.000
_cell.length_b   1.000
_cell.length_c   1.000
_cell.angle_alpha   90.00
_cell.angle_beta   90.00
_cell.angle_gamma   90.00
#
_symmetry.space_group_name_H-M   'P 1'
#
loop_
_entity.id
_entity.type
_entity.pdbx_description
1 polymer ?
#
loop_
_entity_poly.entity_id
_entity_poly.type
_entity_poly.pdbx_seq_one_letter_code
_entity_poly.pdbx_strand_id
1 'polypeptide(L)'
;MKRLCALAIGALVLVALFTTYSWHKAEEDLKLSRTVREESWGRVYLTVAEDIFEFGYMDRAFEDLLEKNASEDEIVEYAGAYYLMARHVERVFIFLSYELYEGYFKYYKIGRAFGNLERFFIDIRSKRGVNRTETIRTNIETFREISRIARKIGKYGDPRDIPEELADELLNTTKNLKLVYE
;
A
#
# COMPACT_ATOMS: atom_id res chain seq x y z
N MET A 1 18.05 -64.64 17.28
CA MET A 1 17.04 -64.08 16.36
C MET A 1 15.93 -63.29 17.04
N LYS A 2 15.09 -63.87 17.91
CA LYS A 2 13.96 -63.14 18.56
C LYS A 2 14.33 -61.82 19.26
N ARG A 3 15.46 -61.78 20.00
CA ARG A 3 15.94 -60.56 20.69
C ARG A 3 16.44 -59.46 19.73
N LEU A 4 17.05 -59.85 18.60
CA LEU A 4 17.50 -58.94 17.55
C LEU A 4 16.30 -58.34 16.79
N CYS A 5 15.27 -59.16 16.51
CA CYS A 5 14.02 -58.66 15.92
C CYS A 5 13.29 -57.70 16.86
N ALA A 6 13.25 -57.98 18.17
CA ALA A 6 12.64 -57.09 19.16
C ALA A 6 13.38 -55.73 19.26
N LEU A 7 14.72 -55.75 19.22
CA LEU A 7 15.52 -54.52 19.18
C LEU A 7 15.32 -53.72 17.89
N ALA A 8 15.24 -54.39 16.73
CA ALA A 8 14.98 -53.73 15.45
C ALA A 8 13.58 -53.10 15.41
N ILE A 9 12.56 -53.79 15.93
CA ILE A 9 11.20 -53.24 16.05
C ILE A 9 11.18 -52.06 17.02
N GLY A 10 11.85 -52.16 18.17
CA GLY A 10 11.95 -51.05 19.13
C GLY A 10 12.63 -49.81 18.53
N ALA A 11 13.71 -49.99 17.77
CA ALA A 11 14.38 -48.91 17.07
C ALA A 11 13.48 -48.26 16.01
N LEU A 12 12.75 -49.05 15.22
CA LEU A 12 11.80 -48.54 14.22
C LEU A 12 10.65 -47.75 14.85
N VAL A 13 10.13 -48.21 16.00
CA VAL A 13 9.08 -47.47 16.74
C VAL A 13 9.62 -46.14 17.26
N LEU A 14 10.84 -46.12 17.81
CA LEU A 14 11.47 -44.88 18.26
C LEU A 14 11.71 -43.89 17.11
N VAL A 15 12.18 -44.37 15.95
CA VAL A 15 12.35 -43.54 14.75
C VAL A 15 11.00 -43.00 14.28
N ALA A 16 9.95 -43.83 14.24
CA ALA A 16 8.61 -43.40 13.84
C ALA A 16 8.05 -42.34 14.81
N LEU A 17 8.22 -42.51 16.12
CA LEU A 17 7.81 -41.51 17.10
C LEU A 17 8.58 -40.20 16.93
N PHE A 18 9.88 -40.27 16.66
CA PHE A 18 10.74 -39.09 16.47
C PHE A 18 10.40 -38.32 15.19
N THR A 19 10.10 -39.03 14.09
CA THR A 19 9.70 -38.40 12.82
C THR A 19 8.31 -37.79 12.93
N THR A 20 7.35 -38.46 13.56
CA THR A 20 6.01 -37.90 13.80
C THR A 20 6.08 -36.66 14.68
N TYR A 21 6.85 -36.69 15.77
CA TYR A 21 7.04 -35.53 16.64
C TYR A 21 7.71 -34.35 15.91
N SER A 22 8.78 -34.63 15.14
CA SER A 22 9.48 -33.60 14.37
C SER A 22 8.60 -32.99 13.29
N TRP A 23 7.73 -33.80 12.67
CA TRP A 23 6.75 -33.33 11.69
C TRP A 23 5.71 -32.40 12.33
N HIS A 24 5.11 -32.80 13.45
CA HIS A 24 4.14 -31.95 14.15
C HIS A 24 4.75 -30.65 14.65
N LYS A 25 5.96 -30.70 15.21
CA LYS A 25 6.67 -29.49 15.65
C LYS A 25 6.99 -28.57 14.46
N ALA A 26 7.45 -29.12 13.34
CA ALA A 26 7.69 -28.32 12.14
C ALA A 26 6.41 -27.70 11.58
N GLU A 27 5.28 -28.40 11.65
CA GLU A 27 3.97 -27.89 11.25
C GLU A 27 3.48 -26.76 12.17
N GLU A 28 3.68 -26.90 13.50
CA GLU A 28 3.38 -25.85 14.48
C GLU A 28 4.26 -24.61 14.29
N ASP A 29 5.58 -24.78 14.11
CA ASP A 29 6.51 -23.67 13.85
C ASP A 29 6.17 -22.96 12.52
N LEU A 30 5.74 -23.71 11.50
CA LEU A 30 5.22 -23.16 10.24
C LEU A 30 3.92 -22.38 10.43
N LYS A 31 3.00 -22.86 11.28
CA LYS A 31 1.76 -22.14 11.60
C LYS A 31 2.07 -20.85 12.37
N LEU A 32 2.92 -20.91 13.40
CA LEU A 32 3.32 -19.74 14.18
C LEU A 32 4.00 -18.68 13.32
N SER A 33 4.95 -19.09 12.47
CA SER A 33 5.63 -18.17 11.56
C SER A 33 4.70 -17.56 10.51
N ARG A 34 3.66 -18.28 10.06
CA ARG A 34 2.59 -17.72 9.21
C ARG A 34 1.79 -16.66 9.97
N THR A 35 1.34 -16.94 11.18
CA THR A 35 0.56 -15.98 11.98
C THR A 35 1.37 -14.72 12.30
N VAL A 36 2.62 -14.85 12.74
CA VAL A 36 3.51 -13.71 13.03
C VAL A 36 3.74 -12.86 11.77
N ARG A 37 3.90 -13.52 10.62
CA ARG A 37 4.08 -12.85 9.33
C ARG A 37 2.78 -12.13 8.90
N GLU A 38 1.62 -12.75 9.04
CA GLU A 38 0.33 -12.11 8.74
C GLU A 38 0.09 -10.86 9.61
N GLU A 39 0.38 -10.94 10.90
CA GLU A 39 0.33 -9.78 11.80
C GLU A 39 1.38 -8.70 11.47
N SER A 40 2.50 -9.07 10.86
CA SER A 40 3.52 -8.12 10.43
C SER A 40 3.08 -7.28 9.22
N TRP A 41 2.24 -7.82 8.34
CA TRP A 41 1.76 -7.12 7.15
C TRP A 41 0.73 -6.04 7.47
N GLY A 42 -0.17 -6.31 8.42
CA GLY A 42 -1.04 -5.27 8.99
C GLY A 42 -0.21 -4.13 9.57
N ARG A 43 0.90 -4.42 10.27
CA ARG A 43 1.80 -3.39 10.80
C ARG A 43 2.52 -2.58 9.73
N VAL A 44 2.97 -3.21 8.64
CA VAL A 44 3.56 -2.49 7.50
C VAL A 44 2.52 -1.58 6.85
N TYR A 45 1.28 -2.03 6.68
CA TYR A 45 0.21 -1.18 6.17
C TYR A 45 -0.09 0.02 7.09
N LEU A 46 -0.06 -0.18 8.40
CA LEU A 46 -0.30 0.92 9.35
C LEU A 46 0.71 2.05 9.24
N THR A 47 1.92 1.83 8.70
CA THR A 47 2.90 2.91 8.51
C THR A 47 2.45 3.94 7.48
N VAL A 48 1.54 3.59 6.57
CA VAL A 48 0.99 4.49 5.54
C VAL A 48 -0.45 4.92 5.83
N ALA A 49 -1.02 4.53 6.97
CA ALA A 49 -2.39 4.88 7.32
C ALA A 49 -2.58 6.41 7.45
N GLU A 50 -1.60 7.09 8.05
CA GLU A 50 -1.59 8.56 8.16
C GLU A 50 -1.50 9.23 6.79
N ASP A 51 -0.61 8.76 5.91
CA ASP A 51 -0.50 9.30 4.55
C ASP A 51 -1.80 9.14 3.76
N ILE A 52 -2.43 7.95 3.82
CA ILE A 52 -3.73 7.69 3.16
C ILE A 52 -4.82 8.60 3.74
N PHE A 53 -4.79 8.85 5.05
CA PHE A 53 -5.71 9.77 5.70
C PHE A 53 -5.54 11.20 5.17
N GLU A 54 -4.31 11.70 5.06
CA GLU A 54 -4.00 13.03 4.50
C GLU A 54 -4.44 13.15 3.04
N PHE A 55 -4.21 12.12 2.22
CA PHE A 55 -4.79 12.06 0.86
C PHE A 55 -6.31 12.12 0.86
N GLY A 56 -6.94 11.66 1.94
CA GLY A 56 -8.37 11.78 2.17
C GLY A 56 -8.86 13.22 2.30
N TYR A 57 -8.01 14.23 2.40
CA TYR A 57 -8.38 15.66 2.49
C TYR A 57 -7.59 16.55 1.52
N MET A 58 -6.91 15.95 0.55
CA MET A 58 -6.10 16.64 -0.44
C MET A 58 -6.90 17.65 -1.27
N ASP A 59 -8.13 17.30 -1.63
CA ASP A 59 -9.04 18.20 -2.33
C ASP A 59 -9.24 19.51 -1.59
N ARG A 60 -9.56 19.44 -0.30
CA ARG A 60 -9.79 20.62 0.54
C ARG A 60 -8.51 21.43 0.73
N ALA A 61 -7.38 20.76 0.93
CA ALA A 61 -6.10 21.45 1.11
C ALA A 61 -5.76 22.32 -0.11
N PHE A 62 -5.93 21.79 -1.32
CA PHE A 62 -5.66 22.54 -2.54
C PHE A 62 -6.78 23.54 -2.90
N GLU A 63 -8.04 23.24 -2.58
CA GLU A 63 -9.16 24.18 -2.74
C GLU A 63 -8.94 25.43 -1.87
N ASP A 64 -8.56 25.25 -0.60
CA ASP A 64 -8.19 26.33 0.32
C ASP A 64 -7.05 27.21 -0.21
N LEU A 65 -6.02 26.60 -0.82
CA LEU A 65 -4.90 27.34 -1.42
C LEU A 65 -5.37 28.19 -2.61
N LEU A 66 -6.26 27.64 -3.46
CA LEU A 66 -6.82 28.37 -4.58
C LEU A 66 -7.70 29.53 -4.12
N GLU A 67 -8.57 29.32 -3.12
CA GLU A 67 -9.46 30.35 -2.58
C GLU A 67 -8.70 31.52 -1.95
N LYS A 68 -7.58 31.23 -1.29
CA LYS A 68 -6.71 32.23 -0.65
C LYS A 68 -5.76 32.92 -1.62
N ASN A 69 -5.78 32.55 -2.91
CA ASN A 69 -4.79 32.99 -3.91
C ASN A 69 -3.36 32.76 -3.43
N ALA A 70 -3.09 31.56 -2.91
CA ALA A 70 -1.77 31.15 -2.47
C ALA A 70 -0.73 31.36 -3.57
N SER A 71 0.49 31.66 -3.16
CA SER A 71 1.63 31.79 -4.06
C SER A 71 1.97 30.45 -4.73
N GLU A 72 2.63 30.51 -5.89
CA GLU A 72 3.16 29.31 -6.55
C GLU A 72 4.12 28.52 -5.64
N ASP A 73 4.89 29.22 -4.78
CA ASP A 73 5.80 28.59 -3.83
C ASP A 73 5.05 27.79 -2.74
N GLU A 74 3.94 28.31 -2.21
CA GLU A 74 3.07 27.59 -1.28
C GLU A 74 2.45 26.35 -1.93
N ILE A 75 2.00 26.46 -3.18
CA ILE A 75 1.49 25.31 -3.95
C ILE A 75 2.60 24.25 -4.12
N VAL A 76 3.83 24.67 -4.40
CA VAL A 76 4.99 23.77 -4.50
C VAL A 76 5.29 23.07 -3.18
N GLU A 77 5.20 23.77 -2.05
CA GLU A 77 5.43 23.19 -0.73
C GLU A 77 4.41 22.09 -0.41
N TYR A 78 3.12 22.37 -0.61
CA TYR A 78 2.06 21.37 -0.46
C TYR A 78 2.21 20.20 -1.43
N ALA A 79 2.50 20.47 -2.71
CA ALA A 79 2.80 19.42 -3.68
C ALA A 79 4.00 18.57 -3.24
N GLY A 80 5.02 19.19 -2.63
CA GLY A 80 6.18 18.51 -2.07
C GLY A 80 5.83 17.53 -0.94
N ALA A 81 4.93 17.92 -0.04
CA ALA A 81 4.43 17.04 1.02
C ALA A 81 3.66 15.85 0.42
N TYR A 82 2.69 16.10 -0.47
CA TYR A 82 1.92 15.04 -1.12
C TYR A 82 2.78 14.12 -2.00
N TYR A 83 3.84 14.64 -2.61
CA TYR A 83 4.83 13.81 -3.31
C TYR A 83 5.49 12.78 -2.38
N LEU A 84 5.95 13.19 -1.20
CA LEU A 84 6.61 12.28 -0.25
C LEU A 84 5.65 11.23 0.29
N MET A 85 4.43 11.64 0.64
CA MET A 85 3.37 10.73 1.09
C MET A 85 3.00 9.74 -0.02
N ALA A 86 2.78 10.20 -1.26
CA ALA A 86 2.48 9.33 -2.40
C ALA A 86 3.58 8.27 -2.62
N ARG A 87 4.85 8.68 -2.57
CA ARG A 87 6.00 7.78 -2.68
C ARG A 87 5.99 6.72 -1.57
N HIS A 88 5.69 7.10 -0.34
CA HIS A 88 5.67 6.16 0.78
C HIS A 88 4.55 5.13 0.59
N VAL A 89 3.34 5.58 0.28
CA VAL A 89 2.19 4.71 0.02
C VAL A 89 2.44 3.79 -1.17
N GLU A 90 2.99 4.30 -2.28
CA GLU A 90 3.38 3.48 -3.44
C GLU A 90 4.31 2.35 -3.00
N ARG A 91 5.41 2.66 -2.31
CA ARG A 91 6.41 1.67 -1.93
C ARG A 91 5.83 0.58 -1.05
N VAL A 92 4.99 0.95 -0.08
CA VAL A 92 4.34 -0.02 0.81
C VAL A 92 3.39 -0.92 0.03
N PHE A 93 2.54 -0.38 -0.85
CA PHE A 93 1.61 -1.21 -1.61
C PHE A 93 2.30 -2.07 -2.68
N ILE A 94 3.38 -1.59 -3.30
CA ILE A 94 4.21 -2.41 -4.18
C ILE A 94 4.89 -3.53 -3.39
N PHE A 95 5.41 -3.24 -2.20
CA PHE A 95 5.95 -4.28 -1.30
C PHE A 95 4.89 -5.32 -0.93
N LEU A 96 3.71 -4.88 -0.47
CA LEU A 96 2.59 -5.76 -0.14
C LEU A 96 2.15 -6.61 -1.34
N SER A 97 2.23 -6.09 -2.57
CA SER A 97 1.92 -6.88 -3.76
C SER A 97 2.82 -8.10 -3.92
N TYR A 98 4.10 -7.99 -3.58
CA TYR A 98 5.04 -9.12 -3.65
C TYR A 98 4.89 -10.11 -2.49
N GLU A 99 4.54 -9.62 -1.30
CA GLU A 99 4.43 -10.45 -0.10
C GLU A 99 3.06 -11.14 0.05
N LEU A 100 2.00 -10.52 -0.45
CA LEU A 100 0.62 -11.01 -0.37
C LEU A 100 0.15 -11.46 -1.76
N TYR A 101 0.48 -12.71 -2.11
CA TYR A 101 0.11 -13.29 -3.41
C TYR A 101 -1.41 -13.27 -3.65
N GLU A 102 -2.18 -13.56 -2.60
CA GLU A 102 -3.63 -13.36 -2.57
C GLU A 102 -3.94 -11.85 -2.56
N GLY A 103 -4.24 -11.30 -3.73
CA GLY A 103 -4.49 -9.86 -3.91
C GLY A 103 -3.37 -9.09 -4.59
N TYR A 104 -2.36 -9.76 -5.18
CA TYR A 104 -1.27 -9.13 -5.94
C TYR A 104 -1.74 -7.94 -6.80
N PHE A 105 -2.75 -8.17 -7.65
CA PHE A 105 -3.25 -7.14 -8.57
C PHE A 105 -3.86 -5.95 -7.84
N LYS A 106 -4.60 -6.18 -6.76
CA LYS A 106 -5.18 -5.12 -5.94
C LYS A 106 -4.10 -4.22 -5.36
N TYR A 107 -3.11 -4.79 -4.68
CA TYR A 107 -2.04 -4.01 -4.06
C TYR A 107 -1.18 -3.31 -5.12
N TYR A 108 -0.87 -4.00 -6.22
CA TYR A 108 -0.16 -3.40 -7.33
C TYR A 108 -0.92 -2.19 -7.92
N LYS A 109 -2.24 -2.32 -8.15
CA LYS A 109 -3.08 -1.22 -8.66
C LYS A 109 -3.06 -0.01 -7.72
N ILE A 110 -3.20 -0.23 -6.41
CA ILE A 110 -3.11 0.86 -5.41
C ILE A 110 -1.73 1.51 -5.45
N GLY A 111 -0.66 0.71 -5.41
CA GLY A 111 0.72 1.21 -5.48
C GLY A 111 0.95 2.05 -6.74
N ARG A 112 0.53 1.54 -7.91
CA ARG A 112 0.61 2.27 -9.19
C ARG A 112 -0.19 3.57 -9.20
N ALA A 113 -1.35 3.61 -8.54
CA ALA A 113 -2.13 4.83 -8.44
C ALA A 113 -1.42 5.90 -7.61
N PHE A 114 -0.82 5.52 -6.48
CA PHE A 114 0.03 6.43 -5.72
C PHE A 114 1.33 6.80 -6.45
N GLY A 115 1.90 5.91 -7.27
CA GLY A 115 3.01 6.26 -8.17
C GLY A 115 2.62 7.30 -9.25
N ASN A 116 1.38 7.28 -9.74
CA ASN A 116 0.87 8.34 -10.61
C ASN A 116 0.79 9.69 -9.87
N LEU A 117 0.35 9.67 -8.61
CA LEU A 117 0.31 10.87 -7.75
C LEU A 117 1.72 11.38 -7.45
N GLU A 118 2.66 10.49 -7.10
CA GLU A 118 4.06 10.84 -6.87
C GLU A 118 4.60 11.57 -8.11
N ARG A 119 4.45 10.97 -9.29
CA ARG A 119 4.90 11.56 -10.55
C ARG A 119 4.24 12.91 -10.83
N PHE A 120 2.94 13.02 -10.58
CA PHE A 120 2.21 14.26 -10.81
C PHE A 120 2.71 15.40 -9.91
N PHE A 121 2.88 15.13 -8.61
CA PHE A 121 3.34 16.14 -7.66
C PHE A 121 4.82 16.51 -7.83
N ILE A 122 5.69 15.57 -8.20
CA ILE A 122 7.09 15.92 -8.53
C ILE A 122 7.18 16.77 -9.79
N ASP A 123 6.32 16.55 -10.78
CA ASP A 123 6.26 17.37 -11.99
C ASP A 123 5.77 18.79 -11.66
N ILE A 124 4.75 18.96 -10.82
CA ILE A 124 4.33 20.30 -10.32
C ILE A 124 5.50 21.01 -9.62
N ARG A 125 6.24 20.28 -8.77
CA ARG A 125 7.34 20.86 -8.00
C ARG A 125 8.53 21.27 -8.87
N SER A 126 8.88 20.47 -9.88
CA SER A 126 10.21 20.56 -10.51
C SER A 126 10.22 20.85 -12.00
N LYS A 127 9.10 20.67 -12.70
CA LYS A 127 9.06 20.79 -14.16
C LYS A 127 8.94 22.23 -14.60
N ARG A 128 9.82 22.63 -15.53
CA ARG A 128 9.82 23.98 -16.10
C ARG A 128 8.58 24.20 -16.98
N GLY A 129 8.05 25.42 -16.92
CA GLY A 129 6.92 25.86 -17.74
C GLY A 129 5.56 25.29 -17.31
N VAL A 130 5.48 24.54 -16.20
CA VAL A 130 4.18 24.13 -15.63
C VAL A 130 3.58 25.31 -14.88
N ASN A 131 2.36 25.68 -15.25
CA ASN A 131 1.53 26.62 -14.50
C ASN A 131 0.88 25.86 -13.33
N ARG A 132 1.37 26.04 -12.11
CA ARG A 132 1.00 25.17 -10.98
C ARG A 132 -0.40 25.49 -10.49
N THR A 133 -0.73 26.78 -10.38
CA THR A 133 -2.07 27.24 -10.00
C THR A 133 -3.12 26.68 -10.96
N GLU A 134 -2.92 26.81 -12.26
CA GLU A 134 -3.88 26.30 -13.25
C GLU A 134 -3.90 24.77 -13.32
N THR A 135 -2.75 24.12 -13.10
CA THR A 135 -2.67 22.66 -12.96
C THR A 135 -3.52 22.18 -11.78
N ILE A 136 -3.36 22.78 -10.60
CA ILE A 136 -4.16 22.42 -9.42
C ILE A 136 -5.66 22.69 -9.68
N ARG A 137 -5.99 23.88 -10.21
CA ARG A 137 -7.38 24.26 -10.54
C ARG A 137 -8.04 23.28 -11.51
N THR A 138 -7.35 22.90 -12.57
CA THR A 138 -7.86 21.95 -13.59
C THR A 138 -8.12 20.56 -13.02
N ASN A 139 -7.40 20.16 -11.96
CA ASN A 139 -7.48 18.82 -11.40
C ASN A 139 -8.31 18.74 -10.11
N ILE A 140 -8.95 19.81 -9.65
CA ILE A 140 -9.61 19.85 -8.34
C ILE A 140 -10.70 18.78 -8.19
N GLU A 141 -11.51 18.54 -9.23
CA GLU A 141 -12.51 17.47 -9.23
C GLU A 141 -11.87 16.07 -9.19
N THR A 142 -10.73 15.91 -9.88
CA THR A 142 -9.97 14.65 -9.83
C THR A 142 -9.42 14.41 -8.43
N PHE A 143 -8.92 15.46 -7.77
CA PHE A 143 -8.50 15.40 -6.36
C PHE A 143 -9.65 15.06 -5.43
N ARG A 144 -10.85 15.60 -5.67
CA ARG A 144 -12.05 15.28 -4.88
C ARG A 144 -12.41 13.80 -4.96
N GLU A 145 -12.37 13.23 -6.15
CA GLU A 145 -12.59 11.79 -6.33
C GLU A 145 -11.48 10.94 -5.71
N ILE A 146 -10.20 11.30 -5.89
CA ILE A 146 -9.08 10.63 -5.22
C ILE A 146 -9.25 10.67 -3.70
N SER A 147 -9.58 11.83 -3.14
CA SER A 147 -9.77 12.03 -1.70
C SER A 147 -10.93 11.20 -1.18
N ARG A 148 -12.04 11.11 -1.93
CA ARG A 148 -13.15 10.20 -1.59
C ARG A 148 -12.69 8.75 -1.54
N ILE A 149 -11.91 8.30 -2.52
CA ILE A 149 -11.43 6.91 -2.59
C ILE A 149 -10.42 6.62 -1.48
N ALA A 150 -9.47 7.53 -1.23
CA ALA A 150 -8.49 7.44 -0.15
C ALA A 150 -9.19 7.33 1.22
N ARG A 151 -10.22 8.15 1.49
CA ARG A 151 -11.05 8.03 2.71
C ARG A 151 -11.75 6.68 2.82
N LYS A 152 -12.16 6.06 1.71
CA LYS A 152 -12.75 4.71 1.74
C LYS A 152 -11.68 3.65 2.04
N ILE A 153 -10.49 3.77 1.44
CA ILE A 153 -9.37 2.86 1.69
C ILE A 153 -8.89 2.97 3.14
N GLY A 154 -8.75 4.19 3.68
CA GLY A 154 -8.28 4.43 5.05
C GLY A 154 -9.24 3.96 6.16
N LYS A 155 -10.43 3.45 5.82
CA LYS A 155 -11.35 2.81 6.79
C LYS A 155 -10.97 1.38 7.12
N TYR A 156 -10.17 0.74 6.28
CA TYR A 156 -9.77 -0.66 6.48
C TYR A 156 -8.51 -0.68 7.34
N GLY A 157 -8.57 -1.34 8.49
CA GLY A 157 -7.39 -1.54 9.35
C GLY A 157 -6.44 -2.63 8.82
N ASP A 158 -6.93 -3.46 7.90
CA ASP A 158 -6.19 -4.53 7.25
C ASP A 158 -6.21 -4.32 5.73
N PRO A 159 -5.06 -4.31 5.03
CA PRO A 159 -5.02 -4.13 3.59
C PRO A 159 -5.75 -5.26 2.82
N ARG A 160 -5.91 -6.44 3.42
CA ARG A 160 -6.62 -7.58 2.82
C ARG A 160 -8.10 -7.31 2.64
N ASP A 161 -8.69 -6.53 3.52
CA ASP A 161 -10.12 -6.20 3.50
C ASP A 161 -10.48 -5.11 2.48
N ILE A 162 -9.48 -4.42 1.92
CA ILE A 162 -9.71 -3.42 0.87
C ILE A 162 -10.36 -4.11 -0.34
N PRO A 163 -11.52 -3.64 -0.84
CA PRO A 163 -12.15 -4.18 -2.05
C PRO A 163 -11.31 -3.87 -3.30
N GLU A 164 -11.28 -4.80 -4.26
CA GLU A 164 -10.54 -4.61 -5.50
C GLU A 164 -11.09 -3.45 -6.35
N GLU A 165 -12.40 -3.20 -6.25
CA GLU A 165 -13.07 -2.11 -6.95
C GLU A 165 -12.51 -0.74 -6.55
N LEU A 166 -12.09 -0.55 -5.29
CA LEU A 166 -11.45 0.70 -4.86
C LEU A 166 -10.05 0.88 -5.47
N ALA A 167 -9.32 -0.21 -5.67
CA ALA A 167 -8.01 -0.18 -6.31
C ALA A 167 -8.13 0.19 -7.80
N ASP A 168 -9.13 -0.38 -8.49
CA ASP A 168 -9.43 -0.05 -9.87
C ASP A 168 -9.93 1.39 -10.03
N GLU A 169 -10.84 1.83 -9.15
CA GLU A 169 -11.36 3.19 -9.14
C GLU A 169 -10.22 4.20 -8.93
N LEU A 170 -9.34 3.96 -7.95
CA LEU A 170 -8.19 4.84 -7.67
C LEU A 170 -7.21 4.90 -8.85
N LEU A 171 -6.85 3.74 -9.41
CA LEU A 171 -5.93 3.68 -10.54
C LEU A 171 -6.48 4.39 -11.77
N ASN A 172 -7.77 4.28 -12.04
CA ASN A 172 -8.39 4.94 -13.19
C ASN A 172 -8.53 6.44 -12.96
N THR A 173 -8.92 6.89 -11.76
CA THR A 173 -9.02 8.30 -11.44
C THR A 173 -7.66 9.01 -11.53
N THR A 174 -6.59 8.40 -11.00
CA THR A 174 -5.24 9.01 -11.05
C THR A 174 -4.67 9.13 -12.47
N LYS A 175 -5.14 8.35 -13.45
CA LYS A 175 -4.75 8.51 -14.86
C LYS A 175 -5.31 9.79 -15.50
N ASN A 176 -6.34 10.39 -14.91
CA ASN A 176 -6.97 11.60 -15.44
C ASN A 176 -6.22 12.89 -15.06
N LEU A 177 -5.17 12.79 -14.25
CA LEU A 177 -4.35 13.92 -13.84
C LEU A 177 -3.63 14.56 -15.04
N LYS A 178 -3.70 15.89 -15.13
CA LYS A 178 -3.15 16.66 -16.26
C LYS A 178 -2.26 17.79 -15.79
N LEU A 179 -1.14 18.01 -16.47
CA LEU A 179 -0.31 19.18 -16.27
C LEU A 179 -0.72 20.27 -17.27
N VAL A 180 -0.77 21.51 -16.80
CA VAL A 180 -1.00 22.69 -17.63
C VAL A 180 0.32 23.44 -17.77
N TYR A 181 0.64 23.86 -19.00
CA TYR A 181 1.86 24.60 -19.31
C TYR A 181 1.52 26.04 -19.69
N GLU A 182 2.46 26.95 -19.43
CA GLU A 182 2.42 28.36 -19.85
C GLU A 182 2.58 28.54 -21.38
#